data_AF-A0A316PWP6-F1
#
_entry.id   AF-A0A316PWP6-F1
#
_cell.length_a   1.000
_cell.length_b   1.000
_cell.length_c   1.000
_cell.angle_alpha   90.00
_cell.angle_beta   90.00
_cell.angle_gamma   90.00
#
_symmetry.space_group_name_H-M   'P 1'
#
loop_
_entity.id
_entity.type
_entity.pdbx_description
1 polymer ?
#
loop_
_entity_poly.entity_id
_entity_poly.type
_entity_poly.pdbx_seq_one_letter_code
_entity_poly.pdbx_strand_id
1 'polypeptide(L)'
;MKRIYLILIAAVAITFTSCSDRDMDTVKPDTGQGAPIINLPEGASQGKIMVKFKPEAASFLDAAVTRSIGGAMTRSGISDMDIILQRIGTHKLERIFPIDNRTEERTRKAGLNLWYVIHFDEDTNLEQVAKDLSQVADVAKVQFSHIIQRSY
;
A
#
# COMPACT_ATOMS: atom_id res chain seq x y z
N MET A 1 4.89 -40.24 55.26
CA MET A 1 6.05 -39.47 55.77
C MET A 1 6.95 -39.11 54.60
N LYS A 2 7.26 -37.81 54.53
CA LYS A 2 8.21 -37.14 53.62
C LYS A 2 9.44 -37.99 53.32
N ARG A 3 9.76 -38.20 52.04
CA ARG A 3 11.09 -38.02 51.42
C ARG A 3 10.87 -38.02 49.90
N ILE A 4 11.41 -37.19 49.03
CA ILE A 4 12.34 -36.06 49.05
C ILE A 4 12.15 -35.49 47.62
N TYR A 5 11.88 -34.19 47.52
CA TYR A 5 12.03 -33.43 46.26
C TYR A 5 13.44 -33.63 45.72
N LEU A 6 13.61 -33.64 44.39
CA LEU A 6 14.85 -33.58 43.56
C LEU A 6 14.73 -34.69 42.50
N ILE A 7 14.27 -34.40 41.28
CA ILE A 7 15.06 -33.90 40.14
C ILE A 7 14.01 -33.40 39.11
N LEU A 8 13.75 -32.09 38.95
CA LEU A 8 14.46 -31.13 38.10
C LEU A 8 14.77 -31.62 36.67
N ILE A 9 14.05 -31.01 35.71
CA ILE A 9 14.46 -30.67 34.34
C ILE A 9 14.40 -31.82 33.31
N ALA A 10 13.44 -31.73 32.37
CA ALA A 10 13.73 -31.64 30.94
C ALA A 10 12.47 -31.46 30.08
N ALA A 11 12.44 -30.33 29.37
CA ALA A 11 11.82 -30.15 28.05
C ALA A 11 10.29 -30.31 27.90
N VAL A 12 9.54 -29.34 28.42
CA VAL A 12 8.32 -28.91 27.72
C VAL A 12 8.76 -28.05 26.54
N ALA A 13 8.89 -28.66 25.37
CA ALA A 13 9.04 -27.94 24.11
C ALA A 13 7.70 -27.28 23.79
N ILE A 14 7.49 -26.06 24.29
CA ILE A 14 6.41 -25.20 23.81
C ILE A 14 6.82 -24.79 22.40
N THR A 15 6.36 -25.52 21.39
CA THR A 15 6.33 -25.02 20.03
C THR A 15 5.33 -23.86 20.01
N PHE A 16 5.82 -22.65 20.22
CA PHE A 16 5.15 -21.47 19.70
C PHE A 16 5.23 -21.58 18.18
N THR A 17 4.25 -22.27 17.58
CA THR A 17 3.97 -22.13 16.16
C THR A 17 3.60 -20.67 15.97
N SER A 18 4.59 -19.91 15.53
CA SER A 18 4.49 -18.54 15.05
C SER A 18 3.24 -18.42 14.18
N CYS A 19 2.55 -17.30 14.37
CA CYS A 19 1.42 -16.83 13.60
C CYS A 19 1.33 -17.49 12.23
N SER A 20 0.33 -18.33 12.04
CA SER A 20 -0.20 -18.55 10.70
C SER A 20 -0.44 -17.16 10.10
N ASP A 21 0.24 -16.85 9.00
CA ASP A 21 -0.21 -15.79 8.10
C ASP A 21 -1.69 -16.08 7.90
N ARG A 22 -2.52 -15.24 8.52
CA ARG A 22 -3.95 -15.27 8.21
C ARG A 22 -3.95 -14.73 6.81
N ASP A 23 -4.13 -15.62 5.84
CA ASP A 23 -4.60 -15.23 4.51
C ASP A 23 -5.80 -14.34 4.78
N MET A 24 -5.56 -13.03 4.73
CA MET A 24 -6.64 -12.05 4.72
C MET A 24 -7.47 -12.45 3.53
N ASP A 25 -8.75 -12.73 3.77
CA ASP A 25 -9.73 -13.14 2.78
C ASP A 25 -9.38 -12.48 1.45
N THR A 26 -8.81 -13.30 0.57
CA THR A 26 -8.42 -12.87 -0.76
C THR A 26 -9.73 -12.63 -1.48
N VAL A 27 -10.18 -11.38 -1.45
CA VAL A 27 -11.06 -10.84 -2.49
C VAL A 27 -10.38 -11.26 -3.79
N LYS A 28 -11.06 -12.16 -4.50
CA LYS A 28 -10.58 -12.80 -5.71
C LYS A 28 -10.01 -11.71 -6.62
N PRO A 29 -8.69 -11.72 -6.93
CA PRO A 29 -8.16 -10.72 -7.83
C PRO A 29 -8.94 -10.84 -9.14
N ASP A 30 -9.46 -9.71 -9.61
CA ASP A 30 -10.02 -9.63 -10.95
C ASP A 30 -8.96 -10.23 -11.88
N THR A 31 -9.33 -11.28 -12.61
CA THR A 31 -8.39 -12.13 -13.36
C THR A 31 -7.98 -11.45 -14.66
N GLY A 32 -7.59 -10.18 -14.55
CA GLY A 32 -7.05 -9.34 -15.62
C GLY A 32 -5.54 -9.30 -15.54
N GLN A 33 -4.89 -9.05 -16.67
CA GLN A 33 -3.43 -9.00 -16.82
C GLN A 33 -2.74 -7.84 -16.07
N GLY A 34 -3.48 -7.10 -15.22
CA GLY A 34 -2.99 -5.94 -14.48
C GLY A 34 -2.68 -6.23 -13.00
N ALA A 35 -2.29 -5.19 -12.28
CA ALA A 35 -2.09 -5.23 -10.84
C ALA A 35 -3.40 -5.55 -10.11
N PRO A 36 -3.36 -6.32 -9.01
CA PRO A 36 -4.55 -6.61 -8.23
C PRO A 36 -5.16 -5.33 -7.65
N ILE A 37 -6.49 -5.23 -7.77
CA ILE A 37 -7.31 -4.19 -7.14
C ILE A 37 -7.85 -4.77 -5.83
N ILE A 38 -7.58 -4.08 -4.72
CA ILE A 38 -7.85 -4.51 -3.35
C ILE A 38 -9.02 -3.71 -2.77
N ASN A 39 -9.83 -4.39 -1.95
CA ASN A 39 -11.10 -3.92 -1.40
C ASN A 39 -12.21 -3.75 -2.44
N LEU A 40 -13.44 -3.57 -1.97
CA LEU A 40 -14.60 -3.29 -2.81
C LEU A 40 -14.78 -1.77 -3.01
N PRO A 41 -15.31 -1.32 -4.15
CA PRO A 41 -15.61 0.09 -4.38
C PRO A 41 -16.73 0.61 -3.46
N GLU A 42 -17.61 -0.27 -2.98
CA GLU A 42 -18.70 0.09 -2.06
C GLU A 42 -18.13 0.63 -0.73
N GLY A 43 -18.61 1.81 -0.32
CA GLY A 43 -18.15 2.50 0.88
C GLY A 43 -16.72 3.09 0.78
N ALA A 44 -16.09 3.03 -0.39
CA ALA A 44 -14.81 3.68 -0.63
C ALA A 44 -14.99 5.21 -0.67
N SER A 45 -13.97 5.92 -0.21
CA SER A 45 -13.92 7.37 -0.27
C SER A 45 -13.70 7.82 -1.71
N GLN A 46 -14.57 8.69 -2.21
CA GLN A 46 -14.39 9.33 -3.52
C GLN A 46 -13.20 10.29 -3.53
N GLY A 47 -12.71 10.62 -4.73
CA GLY A 47 -11.61 11.57 -4.93
C GLY A 47 -10.22 11.10 -4.49
N LYS A 48 -10.09 9.87 -3.96
CA LYS A 48 -8.78 9.31 -3.58
C LYS A 48 -8.66 7.81 -3.79
N ILE A 49 -7.47 7.37 -4.19
CA ILE A 49 -7.14 5.95 -4.32
C ILE A 49 -5.69 5.69 -3.91
N MET A 50 -5.43 4.53 -3.30
CA MET A 50 -4.08 4.14 -2.90
C MET A 50 -3.45 3.25 -3.98
N VAL A 51 -2.18 3.51 -4.28
CA VAL A 51 -1.39 2.72 -5.22
C VAL A 51 -0.07 2.33 -4.58
N LYS A 52 0.31 1.06 -4.72
CA LYS A 52 1.66 0.60 -4.46
C LYS A 52 2.39 0.45 -5.79
N PHE A 53 3.51 1.14 -5.96
CA PHE A 53 4.39 0.94 -7.11
C PHE A 53 5.32 -0.27 -6.92
N LYS A 54 5.81 -0.82 -8.02
CA LYS A 54 6.86 -1.84 -8.01
C LYS A 54 8.23 -1.21 -7.65
N PRO A 55 9.19 -1.98 -7.13
CA PRO A 55 10.50 -1.45 -6.74
C PRO A 55 11.27 -0.73 -7.86
N GLU A 56 11.08 -1.15 -9.10
CA GLU A 56 11.75 -0.58 -10.29
C GLU A 56 11.35 0.88 -10.53
N ALA A 57 10.18 1.29 -10.06
CA ALA A 57 9.66 2.64 -10.15
C ALA A 57 10.29 3.62 -9.14
N ALA A 58 11.02 3.12 -8.14
CA ALA A 58 11.46 3.91 -6.99
C ALA A 58 12.29 5.14 -7.38
N SER A 59 13.19 5.00 -8.34
CA SER A 59 14.06 6.10 -8.78
C SER A 59 13.29 7.25 -9.44
N PHE A 60 12.26 6.94 -10.21
CA PHE A 60 11.38 7.94 -10.83
C PHE A 60 10.61 8.71 -9.75
N LEU A 61 10.06 7.99 -8.77
CA LEU A 61 9.31 8.55 -7.65
C LEU A 61 10.20 9.43 -6.76
N ASP A 62 11.42 9.00 -6.44
CA ASP A 62 12.39 9.79 -5.65
C ASP A 62 12.76 11.09 -6.36
N ALA A 63 12.97 11.02 -7.68
CA ALA A 63 13.25 12.19 -8.50
C ALA A 63 12.04 13.14 -8.57
N ALA A 64 10.81 12.61 -8.64
CA ALA A 64 9.59 13.40 -8.63
C ALA A 64 9.37 14.13 -7.30
N VAL A 65 9.60 13.45 -6.17
CA VAL A 65 9.53 14.05 -4.83
C VAL A 65 10.52 15.21 -4.71
N THR A 66 11.76 15.04 -5.17
CA THR A 66 12.80 16.10 -5.12
C THR A 66 12.42 17.34 -5.92
N ARG A 67 11.63 17.19 -7.00
CA ARG A 67 11.15 18.32 -7.83
C ARG A 67 9.89 18.98 -7.30
N SER A 68 9.20 18.37 -6.33
CA SER A 68 7.94 18.89 -5.81
C SER A 68 8.17 20.11 -4.91
N ILE A 69 7.46 21.21 -5.18
CA ILE A 69 7.49 22.41 -4.34
C ILE A 69 6.41 22.24 -3.26
N GLY A 70 6.80 22.27 -1.99
CA GLY A 70 5.87 22.12 -0.86
C GLY A 70 5.36 20.69 -0.63
N GLY A 71 6.00 19.67 -1.22
CA GLY A 71 5.74 18.25 -0.94
C GLY A 71 4.51 17.65 -1.63
N ALA A 72 3.75 18.44 -2.41
CA ALA A 72 2.67 17.94 -3.24
C ALA A 72 3.17 17.76 -4.68
N MET A 73 3.36 16.51 -5.13
CA MET A 73 3.63 16.23 -6.54
C MET A 73 2.31 15.97 -7.27
N THR A 74 2.25 16.31 -8.56
CA THR A 74 1.11 15.99 -9.45
C THR A 74 1.50 14.97 -10.53
N ARG A 75 2.79 14.61 -10.58
CA ARG A 75 3.37 13.68 -11.54
C ARG A 75 4.29 12.70 -10.83
N SER A 76 4.28 11.47 -11.30
CA SER A 76 5.13 10.38 -10.82
C SER A 76 6.50 10.36 -11.50
N GLY A 77 6.61 10.93 -12.71
CA GLY A 77 7.81 10.81 -13.56
C GLY A 77 7.88 9.52 -14.36
N ILE A 78 6.89 8.64 -14.23
CA ILE A 78 6.71 7.42 -15.01
C ILE A 78 5.72 7.76 -16.14
N SER A 79 6.12 7.55 -17.40
CA SER A 79 5.36 8.03 -18.56
C SER A 79 3.92 7.53 -18.59
N ASP A 80 3.73 6.21 -18.50
CA ASP A 80 2.40 5.60 -18.60
C ASP A 80 1.52 6.00 -17.42
N MET A 81 2.11 6.09 -16.22
CA MET A 81 1.41 6.57 -15.04
C MET A 81 0.98 8.03 -15.19
N ASP A 82 1.88 8.91 -15.68
CA ASP A 82 1.61 10.33 -15.84
C ASP A 82 0.49 10.59 -16.85
N ILE A 83 0.33 9.75 -17.89
CA ILE A 83 -0.81 9.79 -18.82
C ILE A 83 -2.13 9.57 -18.06
N ILE A 84 -2.17 8.56 -17.17
CA ILE A 84 -3.35 8.28 -16.37
C ILE A 84 -3.62 9.41 -15.37
N LEU A 85 -2.59 9.86 -14.64
CA LEU A 85 -2.71 10.96 -13.66
C LEU A 85 -3.27 12.23 -14.30
N GLN A 86 -2.82 12.55 -15.53
CA GLN A 86 -3.34 13.67 -16.30
C GLN A 86 -4.80 13.46 -16.71
N ARG A 87 -5.16 12.26 -17.20
CA ARG A 87 -6.52 11.93 -17.63
C ARG A 87 -7.52 12.05 -16.49
N ILE A 88 -7.17 11.60 -15.29
CA ILE A 88 -8.06 11.62 -14.12
C ILE A 88 -8.03 12.98 -13.39
N GLY A 89 -7.27 13.96 -13.89
CA GLY A 89 -7.21 15.29 -13.27
C GLY A 89 -6.55 15.29 -11.88
N THR A 90 -5.48 14.50 -11.70
CA THR A 90 -4.78 14.42 -10.40
C THR A 90 -4.26 15.79 -9.99
N HIS A 91 -4.62 16.24 -8.80
CA HIS A 91 -4.12 17.49 -8.22
C HIS A 91 -3.15 17.24 -7.06
N LYS A 92 -3.05 16.00 -6.54
CA LYS A 92 -2.07 15.62 -5.53
C LYS A 92 -1.73 14.13 -5.61
N LEU A 93 -0.45 13.83 -5.55
CA LEU A 93 0.12 12.49 -5.42
C LEU A 93 1.06 12.54 -4.22
N GLU A 94 0.74 11.81 -3.15
CA GLU A 94 1.43 11.92 -1.87
C GLU A 94 1.89 10.56 -1.35
N ARG A 95 3.07 10.53 -0.74
CA ARG A 95 3.61 9.31 -0.13
C ARG A 95 2.86 9.04 1.18
N ILE A 96 2.32 7.82 1.34
CA ILE A 96 1.55 7.42 2.52
C ILE A 96 2.41 7.42 3.79
N PHE A 97 3.67 6.98 3.67
CA PHE A 97 4.65 7.00 4.75
C PHE A 97 5.62 8.16 4.51
N PRO A 98 5.48 9.31 5.18
CA PRO A 98 6.34 10.47 4.93
C PRO A 98 7.83 10.15 5.11
N ILE A 99 8.67 10.93 4.44
CA ILE A 99 10.13 10.81 4.60
C ILE A 99 10.49 11.28 6.01
N ASP A 100 11.10 10.39 6.80
CA ASP A 100 11.65 10.68 8.12
C ASP A 100 13.04 10.06 8.23
N ASN A 101 14.07 10.90 8.38
CA ASN A 101 15.47 10.48 8.49
C ASN A 101 15.70 9.41 9.58
N ARG A 102 14.87 9.36 10.63
CA ARG A 102 14.99 8.39 11.71
C ARG A 102 14.49 6.99 11.33
N THR A 103 13.63 6.88 10.32
CA THR A 103 12.93 5.64 9.97
C THR A 103 13.02 5.26 8.49
N GLU A 104 13.51 6.16 7.63
CA GLU A 104 13.48 6.03 6.17
C GLU A 104 14.12 4.73 5.68
N GLU A 105 15.25 4.33 6.26
CA GLU A 105 15.93 3.07 5.90
C GLU A 105 15.01 1.86 6.14
N ARG A 106 14.28 1.83 7.27
CA ARG A 106 13.34 0.75 7.59
C ARG A 106 12.12 0.78 6.67
N THR A 107 11.60 1.98 6.43
CA THR A 107 10.46 2.21 5.51
C THR A 107 10.79 1.72 4.09
N ARG A 108 12.02 1.99 3.60
CA ARG A 108 12.49 1.50 2.30
C ARG A 108 12.70 -0.01 2.27
N LYS A 109 13.35 -0.59 3.30
CA LYS A 109 13.53 -2.05 3.40
C LYS A 109 12.20 -2.81 3.40
N ALA A 110 11.16 -2.24 3.99
CA ALA A 110 9.81 -2.80 3.99
C ALA A 110 9.00 -2.49 2.71
N GLY A 111 9.55 -1.71 1.77
CA GLY A 111 8.86 -1.27 0.55
C GLY A 111 7.65 -0.37 0.84
N LEU A 112 7.63 0.29 2.01
CA LEU A 112 6.57 1.20 2.42
C LEU A 112 6.69 2.56 1.73
N ASN A 113 7.89 2.91 1.27
CA ASN A 113 8.13 4.13 0.49
C ASN A 113 7.45 4.15 -0.89
N LEU A 114 6.97 3.00 -1.35
CA LEU A 114 6.32 2.82 -2.67
C LEU A 114 4.80 3.00 -2.62
N TRP A 115 4.25 3.31 -1.44
CA TRP A 115 2.82 3.52 -1.24
C TRP A 115 2.47 5.00 -1.36
N TYR A 116 1.54 5.30 -2.26
CA TYR A 116 1.07 6.65 -2.53
C TYR A 116 -0.46 6.74 -2.52
N VAL A 117 -0.98 7.91 -2.15
CA VAL A 117 -2.37 8.30 -2.37
C VAL A 117 -2.41 9.25 -3.55
N ILE A 118 -3.33 8.99 -4.47
CA ILE A 118 -3.64 9.86 -5.60
C ILE A 118 -4.94 10.56 -5.27
N HIS A 119 -4.96 11.89 -5.36
CA HIS A 119 -6.13 12.74 -5.17
C HIS A 119 -6.55 13.36 -6.50
N PHE A 120 -7.84 13.25 -6.79
CA PHE A 120 -8.50 13.71 -8.00
C PHE A 120 -9.92 14.18 -7.65
N ASP A 121 -10.69 14.63 -8.64
CA ASP A 121 -12.05 15.14 -8.42
C ASP A 121 -12.99 14.02 -7.92
N GLU A 122 -13.83 14.31 -6.93
CA GLU A 122 -14.79 13.35 -6.36
C GLU A 122 -15.84 12.88 -7.38
N ASP A 123 -16.09 13.63 -8.44
CA ASP A 123 -17.02 13.26 -9.52
C ASP A 123 -16.41 12.25 -10.52
N THR A 124 -15.12 11.92 -10.38
CA THR A 124 -14.44 10.94 -11.24
C THR A 124 -14.89 9.53 -10.92
N ASN A 125 -15.15 8.71 -11.95
CA ASN A 125 -15.52 7.30 -11.76
C ASN A 125 -14.38 6.48 -11.11
N LEU A 126 -14.50 6.25 -9.80
CA LEU A 126 -13.49 5.59 -8.98
C LEU A 126 -13.14 4.16 -9.44
N GLU A 127 -14.11 3.38 -9.92
CA GLU A 127 -13.85 2.03 -10.43
C GLU A 127 -13.05 2.06 -11.73
N GLN A 128 -13.37 3.00 -12.63
CA GLN A 128 -12.62 3.16 -13.87
C GLN A 128 -11.19 3.64 -13.57
N VAL A 129 -11.02 4.56 -12.62
CA VAL A 129 -9.69 4.99 -12.15
C VAL A 129 -8.89 3.78 -11.63
N ALA A 130 -9.49 2.92 -10.81
CA ALA A 130 -8.83 1.73 -10.29
C ALA A 130 -8.41 0.77 -11.42
N LYS A 131 -9.27 0.57 -12.42
CA LYS A 131 -8.98 -0.24 -13.61
C LYS A 131 -7.84 0.36 -14.42
N ASP A 132 -7.89 1.64 -14.76
CA ASP A 132 -6.85 2.32 -15.55
C ASP A 132 -5.49 2.23 -14.84
N LEU A 133 -5.45 2.49 -13.53
CA LEU A 133 -4.23 2.38 -12.73
C LEU A 133 -3.70 0.95 -12.65
N SER A 134 -4.59 -0.06 -12.59
CA SER A 134 -4.18 -1.47 -12.55
C SER A 134 -3.42 -1.92 -13.79
N GLN A 135 -3.62 -1.25 -14.94
CA GLN A 135 -2.97 -1.62 -16.20
C GLN A 135 -1.57 -1.02 -16.35
N VAL A 136 -1.17 -0.10 -15.47
CA VAL A 136 0.18 0.49 -15.52
C VAL A 136 1.21 -0.55 -15.09
N ALA A 137 2.19 -0.82 -15.94
CA ALA A 137 3.18 -1.88 -15.73
C ALA A 137 3.97 -1.72 -14.43
N ASP A 138 4.22 -0.48 -13.99
CA ASP A 138 4.94 -0.15 -12.76
C ASP A 138 4.09 -0.18 -11.49
N VAL A 139 2.80 -0.52 -11.60
CA VAL A 139 1.91 -0.66 -10.45
C VAL A 139 1.95 -2.10 -9.93
N ALA A 140 2.14 -2.24 -8.62
CA ALA A 140 2.13 -3.51 -7.92
C ALA A 140 0.76 -3.83 -7.33
N LYS A 141 0.04 -2.81 -6.82
CA LYS A 141 -1.30 -2.95 -6.23
C LYS A 141 -2.08 -1.64 -6.37
N VAL A 142 -3.39 -1.75 -6.54
CA VAL A 142 -4.35 -0.64 -6.42
C VAL A 142 -5.28 -0.96 -5.26
N GLN A 143 -5.65 0.02 -4.44
CA GLN A 143 -6.48 -0.21 -3.27
C GLN A 143 -7.48 0.93 -3.06
N PHE A 144 -8.75 0.58 -2.94
CA PHE A 144 -9.80 1.53 -2.54
C PHE A 144 -9.62 1.97 -1.08
N SER A 145 -9.82 3.26 -0.83
CA SER A 145 -9.62 3.88 0.49
C SER A 145 -10.93 3.92 1.28
N HIS A 146 -11.04 3.15 2.36
CA HIS A 146 -12.23 3.19 3.25
C HIS A 146 -11.96 4.02 4.49
N ILE A 147 -12.99 4.68 5.00
CA ILE A 147 -12.94 5.31 6.33
C ILE A 147 -13.04 4.18 7.36
N ILE A 148 -12.05 4.07 8.24
CA ILE A 148 -12.10 3.11 9.35
C ILE A 148 -13.16 3.60 10.34
N GLN A 149 -14.29 2.90 10.41
CA GLN A 149 -15.24 3.08 11.50
C GLN A 149 -14.72 2.36 12.74
N ARG A 150 -14.34 3.12 13.76
CA ARG A 150 -14.02 2.57 15.08
C ARG A 150 -15.27 2.55 15.93
N SER A 151 -15.71 1.37 16.36
CA SER A 151 -16.66 1.24 17.48
C SER A 151 -15.90 1.55 18.77
N TYR A 152 -16.29 2.62 19.46
CA TYR A 152 -15.86 2.91 20.83
C TYR A 152 -16.78 2.21 21.83
#